data_AF-A0A841RGD4-F1
#
_entry.id   AF-A0A841RGD4-F1
#
_cell.length_a   1.000
_cell.length_b   1.000
_cell.length_c   1.000
_cell.angle_alpha   90.00
_cell.angle_beta   90.00
_cell.angle_gamma   90.00
#
_symmetry.space_group_name_H-M   'P 1'
#
loop_
_entity.id
_entity.type
_entity.pdbx_description
1 polymer ?
#
loop_
_entity_poly.entity_id
_entity_poly.type
_entity_poly.pdbx_seq_one_letter_code
_entity_poly.pdbx_strand_id
1 'polypeptide(L)'
;MKMQKRFVRVLVLFLGLLISGGALWAGGQQAEESQAEAGSEMKMEAPVDKGGINDTYEFFNSNEYAHLNDPNPVYKTMTYDQMIKLFESEGTYMVLFGGSWCGNTQAVIGQINDVAKEYGVKTIYNFDWRIDGKSGAAHLRDNNNEFRHLYVDMVNTYLPNIVTIADREKSGIRYTNEAGEEALANKMYVPFLMVYNKDNKDANGNPAPIVAQYEEMFVWEDDFQTDGKDDEEKIEAYRRTIRPLFDYISKDGVAQLDYMTDFDYFSTAYNAKAGTTILDESDKPWVIETASYVETTRILDSEGTYVFIFGGPWCGNTRAVIKYVNEYAKKYNIDTVYNYDTRFDNSKYNLRDSNNPFAYLYVDMVRKYFPGIITETPLEKGIRYTNEAGEEIVANKLWVPYVFVYNKDNKDASGNPDPILGQIELMYTWDNIQPDYVDENGVKGANYKTYTEALDALFSLVK
;
A
#
# COMPACT_ATOMS: atom_id res chain seq x y z
N MET A 1 -30.84 21.23 -22.00
CA MET A 1 -29.97 20.04 -21.92
C MET A 1 -30.36 19.31 -20.65
N LYS A 2 -31.06 18.16 -20.75
CA LYS A 2 -31.74 17.51 -19.61
C LYS A 2 -30.73 16.75 -18.73
N MET A 3 -30.53 17.22 -17.50
CA MET A 3 -29.82 16.48 -16.44
C MET A 3 -30.71 15.31 -15.95
N GLN A 4 -30.19 14.09 -16.06
CA GLN A 4 -30.75 12.91 -15.41
C GLN A 4 -30.48 12.98 -13.91
N LYS A 5 -31.56 12.86 -13.11
CA LYS A 5 -31.51 12.66 -11.66
C LYS A 5 -30.69 11.41 -11.34
N ARG A 6 -29.57 11.57 -10.64
CA ARG A 6 -28.81 10.46 -10.04
C ARG A 6 -29.61 9.91 -8.85
N PHE A 7 -30.00 8.65 -8.94
CA PHE A 7 -30.54 7.89 -7.81
C PHE A 7 -29.38 7.50 -6.91
N VAL A 8 -29.39 7.97 -5.66
CA VAL A 8 -28.57 7.42 -4.58
C VAL A 8 -29.22 6.10 -4.16
N ARG A 9 -28.57 4.96 -4.41
CA ARG A 9 -28.92 3.68 -3.80
C ARG A 9 -27.96 3.43 -2.64
N VAL A 10 -28.41 3.75 -1.43
CA VAL A 10 -27.88 3.14 -0.21
C VAL A 10 -28.41 1.71 -0.19
N LEU A 11 -27.57 0.73 -0.55
CA LEU A 11 -27.93 -0.68 -0.39
C LEU A 11 -27.50 -1.12 1.01
N VAL A 12 -28.39 -0.95 2.00
CA VAL A 12 -28.27 -1.62 3.30
C VAL A 12 -29.25 -2.78 3.28
N LEU A 13 -28.74 -4.00 3.07
CA LEU A 13 -29.54 -5.23 3.13
C LEU A 13 -29.71 -5.66 4.59
N PHE A 14 -30.87 -5.34 5.18
CA PHE A 14 -31.34 -5.99 6.41
C PHE A 14 -32.26 -7.16 6.05
N LEU A 15 -31.80 -8.40 6.26
CA LEU A 15 -32.68 -9.57 6.20
C LEU A 15 -33.33 -9.77 7.59
N GLY A 16 -34.45 -9.09 7.81
CA GLY A 16 -35.30 -9.30 9.00
C GLY A 16 -36.23 -10.49 8.79
N LEU A 17 -36.05 -11.54 9.60
CA LEU A 17 -36.99 -12.65 9.75
C LEU A 17 -38.41 -12.13 10.05
N LEU A 18 -39.39 -12.49 9.22
CA LEU A 18 -40.81 -12.36 9.55
C LEU A 18 -41.46 -13.75 9.54
N ILE A 19 -41.74 -14.23 10.74
CA ILE A 19 -42.62 -15.34 11.02
C ILE A 19 -44.05 -14.86 10.77
N SER A 20 -44.77 -15.51 9.87
CA SER A 20 -46.23 -15.55 9.89
C SER A 20 -46.71 -16.85 9.29
N GLY A 21 -47.37 -17.67 10.11
CA GLY A 21 -47.95 -18.95 9.73
C GLY A 21 -49.31 -18.85 9.05
N GLY A 22 -49.83 -20.03 8.69
CA GLY A 22 -51.16 -20.27 8.12
C GLY A 22 -51.06 -20.82 6.70
N ALA A 23 -50.86 -22.11 6.49
CA ALA A 23 -51.81 -23.23 6.57
C ALA A 23 -52.47 -23.59 5.22
N LEU A 24 -52.49 -24.91 4.98
CA LEU A 24 -53.44 -25.73 4.22
C LEU A 24 -53.17 -26.10 2.74
N TRP A 25 -53.05 -27.43 2.59
CA TRP A 25 -53.49 -28.38 1.54
C TRP A 25 -52.37 -29.00 0.69
N ALA A 26 -51.98 -30.29 0.81
CA ALA A 26 -52.66 -31.61 0.83
C ALA A 26 -52.38 -32.39 -0.47
N GLY A 27 -51.88 -33.62 -0.31
CA GLY A 27 -51.64 -34.64 -1.35
C GLY A 27 -50.15 -34.98 -1.46
N GLY A 28 -49.66 -36.20 -1.25
CA GLY A 28 -50.27 -37.51 -1.02
C GLY A 28 -49.19 -38.56 -1.33
N GLN A 29 -48.76 -39.29 -0.30
CA GLN A 29 -48.09 -40.61 -0.25
C GLN A 29 -47.34 -41.16 -1.50
N GLN A 30 -46.07 -41.55 -1.31
CA GLN A 30 -45.72 -42.95 -1.03
C GLN A 30 -44.30 -43.06 -0.44
N ALA A 31 -44.19 -43.93 0.57
CA ALA A 31 -43.02 -44.21 1.36
C ALA A 31 -42.30 -45.46 0.83
N GLU A 32 -40.97 -45.44 0.85
CA GLU A 32 -40.15 -46.64 1.04
C GLU A 32 -39.22 -46.38 2.24
N GLU A 33 -39.40 -47.20 3.27
CA GLU A 33 -38.55 -47.26 4.46
C GLU A 33 -37.24 -47.99 4.11
N SER A 34 -36.11 -47.38 4.46
CA SER A 34 -34.91 -48.13 4.85
C SER A 34 -34.27 -47.45 6.06
N GLN A 35 -33.63 -48.28 6.87
CA GLN A 35 -33.56 -48.18 8.32
C GLN A 35 -32.60 -47.13 8.84
N ALA A 36 -32.95 -46.59 10.01
CA ALA A 36 -32.17 -45.67 10.82
C ALA A 36 -30.94 -46.35 11.44
N GLU A 37 -29.78 -45.72 11.30
CA GLU A 37 -28.74 -45.73 12.34
C GLU A 37 -28.86 -44.43 13.14
N ALA A 38 -28.93 -44.59 14.46
CA ALA A 38 -29.05 -43.51 15.40
C ALA A 38 -27.69 -42.87 15.69
N GLY A 39 -27.67 -41.53 15.72
CA GLY A 39 -26.81 -40.76 16.62
C GLY A 39 -25.50 -40.25 16.04
N SER A 40 -25.53 -39.06 15.44
CA SER A 40 -24.55 -38.04 15.82
C SER A 40 -25.28 -36.71 15.98
N GLU A 41 -25.09 -36.10 17.14
CA GLU A 41 -25.52 -34.72 17.40
C GLU A 41 -24.90 -33.83 16.33
N MET A 42 -25.75 -33.21 15.51
CA MET A 42 -25.33 -32.11 14.65
C MET A 42 -24.95 -30.97 15.59
N LYS A 43 -23.66 -30.90 15.96
CA LYS A 43 -23.06 -29.69 16.50
C LYS A 43 -23.38 -28.58 15.51
N MET A 44 -24.27 -27.67 15.89
CA MET A 44 -24.25 -26.35 15.28
C MET A 44 -22.84 -25.83 15.50
N GLU A 45 -22.06 -25.77 14.42
CA GLU A 45 -20.83 -25.00 14.43
C GLU A 45 -21.22 -23.58 14.83
N ALA A 46 -20.57 -23.10 15.89
CA ALA A 46 -20.74 -21.75 16.36
C ALA A 46 -20.48 -20.78 15.19
N PRO A 47 -21.16 -19.62 15.12
CA PRO A 47 -20.79 -18.60 14.17
C PRO A 47 -19.30 -18.31 14.33
N VAL A 48 -18.57 -18.33 13.20
CA VAL A 48 -17.18 -17.94 13.13
C VAL A 48 -17.03 -16.60 13.85
N ASP A 49 -16.15 -16.56 14.84
CA ASP A 49 -15.79 -15.37 15.58
C ASP A 49 -15.35 -14.33 14.54
N LYS A 50 -16.17 -13.29 14.34
CA LYS A 50 -15.83 -12.18 13.45
C LYS A 50 -14.72 -11.41 14.16
N GLY A 51 -13.47 -11.76 13.89
CA GLY A 51 -12.31 -10.99 14.33
C GLY A 51 -12.56 -9.51 14.05
N GLY A 52 -12.31 -8.66 15.05
CA GLY A 52 -12.53 -7.22 14.93
C GLY A 52 -11.78 -6.64 13.72
N ILE A 53 -12.24 -5.48 13.22
CA ILE A 53 -11.73 -4.80 12.00
C ILE A 53 -10.34 -4.15 12.22
N ASN A 54 -9.57 -4.64 13.20
CA ASN A 54 -8.28 -4.11 13.61
C ASN A 54 -7.12 -5.06 13.27
N ASP A 55 -7.33 -5.99 12.33
CA ASP A 55 -6.20 -6.79 11.86
C ASP A 55 -5.19 -5.87 11.18
N THR A 56 -3.93 -6.01 11.56
CA THR A 56 -2.80 -5.32 10.96
C THR A 56 -1.92 -6.33 10.25
N TYR A 57 -1.29 -5.89 9.17
CA TYR A 57 -0.41 -6.70 8.35
C TYR A 57 1.04 -6.22 8.47
N GLU A 58 1.89 -7.09 9.02
CA GLU A 58 3.31 -6.83 9.21
C GLU A 58 4.12 -7.38 8.02
N PHE A 59 4.31 -6.57 6.97
CA PHE A 59 4.95 -7.01 5.72
C PHE A 59 6.34 -7.62 5.94
N PHE A 60 7.17 -7.03 6.79
CA PHE A 60 8.53 -7.50 7.06
C PHE A 60 8.60 -8.65 8.08
N ASN A 61 7.51 -8.95 8.80
CA ASN A 61 7.39 -10.12 9.67
C ASN A 61 6.52 -11.23 9.01
N SER A 62 6.39 -11.17 7.68
CA SER A 62 5.70 -12.17 6.89
C SER A 62 6.69 -13.16 6.25
N ASN A 63 6.18 -14.22 5.62
CA ASN A 63 6.99 -15.19 4.88
C ASN A 63 7.67 -14.61 3.62
N GLU A 64 7.57 -13.30 3.37
CA GLU A 64 8.24 -12.64 2.26
C GLU A 64 9.75 -12.55 2.45
N TYR A 65 10.27 -12.55 3.69
CA TYR A 65 11.71 -12.45 3.97
C TYR A 65 12.22 -13.64 4.78
N ALA A 66 12.87 -14.60 4.11
CA ALA A 66 13.27 -15.88 4.72
C ALA A 66 14.33 -15.73 5.83
N HIS A 67 15.17 -14.70 5.76
CA HIS A 67 16.24 -14.45 6.73
C HIS A 67 15.96 -13.24 7.63
N LEU A 68 14.70 -12.79 7.72
CA LEU A 68 14.27 -11.76 8.66
C LEU A 68 13.34 -12.38 9.71
N ASN A 69 13.93 -12.88 10.79
CA ASN A 69 13.20 -13.61 11.84
C ASN A 69 12.84 -12.74 13.06
N ASP A 70 12.89 -11.42 12.90
CA ASP A 70 12.59 -10.48 13.97
C ASP A 70 11.10 -10.15 13.97
N PRO A 71 10.38 -10.33 15.11
CA PRO A 71 8.96 -10.00 15.17
C PRO A 71 8.66 -8.50 15.09
N ASN A 72 9.66 -7.64 15.31
CA ASN A 72 9.53 -6.18 15.26
C ASN A 72 10.70 -5.59 14.45
N PRO A 73 10.74 -5.83 13.14
CA PRO A 73 11.84 -5.36 12.30
C PRO A 73 11.79 -3.83 12.16
N VAL A 74 12.93 -3.20 11.94
CA VAL A 74 13.03 -1.73 11.86
C VAL A 74 12.71 -1.18 10.47
N TYR A 75 11.98 -1.89 9.61
CA TYR A 75 11.75 -1.47 8.22
C TYR A 75 10.39 -0.84 8.00
N LYS A 76 10.33 0.16 7.12
CA LYS A 76 9.08 0.75 6.64
C LYS A 76 9.14 0.94 5.13
N THR A 77 8.27 0.25 4.39
CA THR A 77 8.18 0.43 2.93
C THR A 77 7.69 1.83 2.60
N MET A 78 8.23 2.40 1.52
CA MET A 78 7.75 3.65 0.93
C MET A 78 7.19 3.39 -0.45
N THR A 79 6.11 4.10 -0.77
CA THR A 79 5.74 4.34 -2.17
C THR A 79 6.73 5.30 -2.84
N TYR A 80 6.68 5.39 -4.16
CA TYR A 80 7.56 6.31 -4.90
C TYR A 80 7.34 7.77 -4.45
N ASP A 81 6.09 8.21 -4.27
CA ASP A 81 5.81 9.58 -3.81
C ASP A 81 6.32 9.83 -2.38
N GLN A 82 6.13 8.88 -1.44
CA GLN A 82 6.68 8.99 -0.09
C GLN A 82 8.21 9.09 -0.10
N MET A 83 8.90 8.29 -0.92
CA MET A 83 10.35 8.37 -1.07
C MET A 83 10.80 9.74 -1.58
N ILE A 84 10.13 10.29 -2.60
CA ILE A 84 10.42 11.65 -3.09
C ILE A 84 10.19 12.68 -1.98
N LYS A 85 9.11 12.57 -1.20
CA LYS A 85 8.86 13.45 -0.06
C LYS A 85 9.90 13.31 1.04
N LEU A 86 10.39 12.10 1.31
CA LEU A 86 11.51 11.91 2.23
C LEU A 86 12.77 12.64 1.74
N PHE A 87 13.09 12.54 0.44
CA PHE A 87 14.26 13.25 -0.12
C PHE A 87 14.09 14.77 -0.19
N GLU A 88 12.87 15.28 -0.27
CA GLU A 88 12.58 16.72 -0.18
C GLU A 88 12.59 17.24 1.28
N SER A 89 12.47 16.34 2.26
CA SER A 89 12.33 16.67 3.69
C SER A 89 13.68 16.97 4.35
N GLU A 90 13.67 17.90 5.31
CA GLU A 90 14.81 18.10 6.22
C GLU A 90 14.98 16.88 7.12
N GLY A 91 16.22 16.60 7.52
CA GLY A 91 16.55 15.51 8.43
C GLY A 91 17.54 14.49 7.86
N THR A 92 17.97 13.58 8.72
CA THR A 92 18.87 12.48 8.42
C THR A 92 18.10 11.16 8.49
N TYR A 93 18.08 10.40 7.40
CA TYR A 93 17.28 9.20 7.25
C TYR A 93 18.16 8.03 6.82
N MET A 94 17.82 6.81 7.25
CA MET A 94 18.42 5.60 6.72
C MET A 94 17.47 4.97 5.70
N VAL A 95 18.00 4.63 4.52
CA VAL A 95 17.22 4.12 3.39
C VAL A 95 17.86 2.84 2.85
N LEU A 96 17.05 1.81 2.65
CA LEU A 96 17.42 0.55 2.01
C LEU A 96 16.67 0.40 0.68
N PHE A 97 17.39 0.35 -0.43
CA PHE A 97 16.84 -0.10 -1.69
C PHE A 97 17.01 -1.60 -1.84
N GLY A 98 15.91 -2.33 -1.96
CA GLY A 98 15.90 -3.79 -2.02
C GLY A 98 14.49 -4.34 -1.85
N GLY A 99 14.25 -5.55 -2.34
CA GLY A 99 12.94 -6.18 -2.33
C GLY A 99 13.03 -7.67 -2.03
N SER A 100 11.92 -8.25 -1.55
CA SER A 100 11.81 -9.67 -1.16
C SER A 100 12.15 -10.64 -2.29
N TRP A 101 11.99 -10.23 -3.55
CA TRP A 101 12.33 -11.03 -4.73
C TRP A 101 13.84 -11.26 -4.93
N CYS A 102 14.70 -10.47 -4.27
CA CYS A 102 16.14 -10.51 -4.52
C CYS A 102 16.87 -11.35 -3.47
N GLY A 103 17.49 -12.46 -3.90
CA GLY A 103 18.31 -13.31 -3.04
C GLY A 103 19.40 -12.55 -2.28
N ASN A 104 19.99 -11.52 -2.90
CA ASN A 104 21.02 -10.71 -2.24
C ASN A 104 20.45 -9.82 -1.12
N THR A 105 19.24 -9.28 -1.31
CA THR A 105 18.56 -8.51 -0.24
C THR A 105 18.14 -9.46 0.88
N GLN A 106 17.58 -10.62 0.51
CA GLN A 106 17.24 -11.69 1.46
C GLN A 106 18.43 -12.09 2.32
N ALA A 107 19.61 -12.27 1.72
CA ALA A 107 20.80 -12.73 2.42
C ALA A 107 21.26 -11.79 3.55
N VAL A 108 20.98 -10.48 3.47
CA VAL A 108 21.56 -9.52 4.43
C VAL A 108 20.55 -8.75 5.26
N ILE A 109 19.26 -8.74 4.88
CA ILE A 109 18.27 -7.87 5.54
C ILE A 109 18.15 -8.15 7.04
N GLY A 110 18.20 -9.41 7.48
CA GLY A 110 18.22 -9.74 8.92
C GLY A 110 19.44 -9.16 9.64
N GLN A 111 20.60 -9.18 8.98
CA GLN A 111 21.84 -8.68 9.57
C GLN A 111 21.87 -7.15 9.65
N ILE A 112 21.30 -6.47 8.65
CA ILE A 112 21.09 -5.01 8.68
C ILE A 112 20.15 -4.64 9.83
N ASN A 113 19.04 -5.39 10.00
CA ASN A 113 18.08 -5.16 11.10
C ASN A 113 18.75 -5.30 12.47
N ASP A 114 19.51 -6.37 12.68
CA ASP A 114 20.19 -6.63 13.94
C ASP A 114 21.17 -5.50 14.29
N VAL A 115 22.02 -5.10 13.35
CA VAL A 115 22.94 -3.98 13.56
C VAL A 115 22.18 -2.69 13.78
N ALA A 116 21.12 -2.40 13.02
CA ALA A 116 20.32 -1.20 13.23
C ALA A 116 19.75 -1.12 14.66
N LYS A 117 19.28 -2.25 15.20
CA LYS A 117 18.83 -2.36 16.60
C LYS A 117 19.95 -2.19 17.61
N GLU A 118 21.16 -2.68 17.35
CA GLU A 118 22.36 -2.43 18.18
C GLU A 118 22.56 -0.91 18.41
N TYR A 119 22.31 -0.09 17.39
CA TYR A 119 22.46 1.37 17.41
C TYR A 119 21.16 2.13 17.77
N GLY A 120 20.11 1.42 18.18
CA GLY A 120 18.85 2.02 18.59
C GLY A 120 18.00 2.62 17.46
N VAL A 121 18.31 2.30 16.19
CA VAL A 121 17.51 2.71 15.03
C VAL A 121 16.08 2.19 15.16
N LYS A 122 15.12 3.06 14.86
CA LYS A 122 13.68 2.70 14.90
C LYS A 122 13.10 2.46 13.52
N THR A 123 13.69 3.07 12.49
CA THR A 123 13.17 2.97 11.13
C THR A 123 14.31 3.07 10.11
N ILE A 124 14.29 2.13 9.17
CA ILE A 124 15.00 2.13 7.90
C ILE A 124 13.91 2.15 6.83
N TYR A 125 13.87 3.21 6.04
CA TYR A 125 12.90 3.32 4.96
C TYR A 125 13.31 2.42 3.80
N ASN A 126 12.42 1.55 3.35
CA ASN A 126 12.66 0.61 2.27
C ASN A 126 11.95 1.04 0.98
N PHE A 127 12.62 0.91 -0.16
CA PHE A 127 11.98 1.06 -1.46
C PHE A 127 12.36 -0.10 -2.39
N ASP A 128 11.34 -0.78 -2.91
CA ASP A 128 11.50 -1.83 -3.92
C ASP A 128 11.36 -1.25 -5.33
N TRP A 129 12.41 -1.41 -6.12
CA TRP A 129 12.43 -1.02 -7.53
C TRP A 129 11.52 -1.89 -8.43
N ARG A 130 10.97 -3.00 -7.92
CA ARG A 130 9.97 -3.83 -8.61
C ARG A 130 8.57 -3.53 -8.07
N ILE A 131 7.90 -2.66 -8.80
CA ILE A 131 6.66 -2.04 -8.33
C ILE A 131 5.45 -2.98 -8.44
N ASP A 132 5.57 -4.04 -9.23
CA ASP A 132 4.53 -5.06 -9.40
C ASP A 132 4.75 -6.30 -8.51
N GLY A 133 5.87 -6.35 -7.78
CA GLY A 133 6.27 -7.50 -6.97
C GLY A 133 6.56 -8.78 -7.76
N LYS A 134 6.59 -8.75 -9.10
CA LYS A 134 6.82 -9.92 -9.96
C LYS A 134 8.21 -9.88 -10.58
N SER A 135 8.70 -11.02 -11.10
CA SER A 135 9.90 -11.03 -11.94
C SER A 135 9.58 -10.46 -13.33
N GLY A 136 10.26 -9.38 -13.74
CA GLY A 136 10.16 -8.85 -15.10
C GLY A 136 9.83 -7.35 -15.20
N ALA A 137 8.94 -7.04 -16.14
CA ALA A 137 8.83 -5.78 -16.88
C ALA A 137 8.67 -4.48 -16.05
N ALA A 138 8.22 -4.54 -14.80
CA ALA A 138 7.97 -3.36 -13.97
C ALA A 138 9.18 -2.97 -13.09
N HIS A 139 10.39 -3.22 -13.55
CA HIS A 139 11.60 -2.87 -12.81
C HIS A 139 12.11 -1.47 -13.21
N LEU A 140 12.00 -0.48 -12.32
CA LEU A 140 12.36 0.91 -12.65
C LEU A 140 13.83 1.11 -13.02
N ARG A 141 14.73 0.22 -12.56
CA ARG A 141 16.16 0.22 -12.88
C ARG A 141 16.53 -0.76 -13.99
N ASP A 142 15.68 -0.84 -15.03
CA ASP A 142 15.90 -1.58 -16.27
C ASP A 142 15.78 -0.64 -17.48
N ASN A 143 16.70 -0.74 -18.43
CA ASN A 143 16.68 0.08 -19.66
C ASN A 143 15.52 -0.27 -20.60
N ASN A 144 14.94 -1.46 -20.46
CA ASN A 144 13.76 -1.88 -21.23
C ASN A 144 12.45 -1.40 -20.61
N ASN A 145 12.47 -0.89 -19.38
CA ASN A 145 11.29 -0.36 -18.72
C ASN A 145 10.99 1.06 -19.23
N GLU A 146 9.76 1.36 -19.60
CA GLU A 146 9.36 2.68 -20.11
C GLU A 146 9.30 3.79 -19.03
N PHE A 147 9.23 3.38 -17.75
CA PHE A 147 9.21 4.24 -16.58
C PHE A 147 10.60 4.42 -15.95
N ARG A 148 11.65 3.94 -16.62
CA ARG A 148 13.03 4.14 -16.17
C ARG A 148 13.42 5.61 -15.98
N HIS A 149 12.70 6.54 -16.61
CA HIS A 149 12.85 7.97 -16.36
C HIS A 149 12.61 8.34 -14.89
N LEU A 150 11.64 7.69 -14.20
CA LEU A 150 11.40 7.90 -12.77
C LEU A 150 12.61 7.54 -11.91
N TYR A 151 13.36 6.50 -12.31
CA TYR A 151 14.62 6.15 -11.66
C TYR A 151 15.70 7.18 -11.99
N VAL A 152 15.92 7.48 -13.27
CA VAL A 152 17.00 8.38 -13.72
C VAL A 152 16.83 9.78 -13.13
N ASP A 153 15.63 10.33 -13.15
CA ASP A 153 15.34 11.67 -12.65
C ASP A 153 15.50 11.74 -11.13
N MET A 154 15.04 10.72 -10.40
CA MET A 154 15.19 10.65 -8.94
C MET A 154 16.66 10.52 -8.52
N VAL A 155 17.45 9.65 -9.18
CA VAL A 155 18.88 9.52 -8.88
C VAL A 155 19.62 10.83 -9.17
N ASN A 156 19.40 11.42 -10.35
CA ASN A 156 20.12 12.62 -10.74
C ASN A 156 19.73 13.85 -9.91
N THR A 157 18.49 13.92 -9.44
CA THR A 157 17.98 15.04 -8.63
C THR A 157 18.39 14.91 -7.16
N TYR A 158 18.17 13.73 -6.57
CA TYR A 158 18.27 13.55 -5.12
C TYR A 158 19.55 12.86 -4.68
N LEU A 159 20.25 12.13 -5.56
CA LEU A 159 21.43 11.32 -5.23
C LEU A 159 22.65 11.70 -6.11
N PRO A 160 23.00 12.99 -6.27
CA PRO A 160 24.03 13.43 -7.22
C PRO A 160 25.44 12.92 -6.90
N ASN A 161 25.71 12.56 -5.64
CA ASN A 161 26.99 12.04 -5.18
C ASN A 161 26.99 10.51 -4.98
N ILE A 162 26.04 9.80 -5.57
CA ILE A 162 25.96 8.34 -5.47
C ILE A 162 27.19 7.66 -6.08
N VAL A 163 27.72 6.69 -5.34
CA VAL A 163 28.74 5.76 -5.84
C VAL A 163 28.10 4.38 -5.94
N THR A 164 28.37 3.65 -7.01
CA THR A 164 27.83 2.29 -7.17
C THR A 164 28.92 1.34 -7.65
N ILE A 165 28.82 0.05 -7.30
CA ILE A 165 29.67 -1.02 -7.87
C ILE A 165 29.42 -1.20 -9.37
N ALA A 166 28.28 -0.72 -9.86
CA ALA A 166 27.93 -0.71 -11.27
C ALA A 166 28.80 0.26 -12.08
N ASP A 167 29.29 -0.22 -13.23
CA ASP A 167 29.93 0.64 -14.23
C ASP A 167 28.85 1.49 -14.92
N ARG A 168 28.88 2.80 -14.70
CA ARG A 168 27.89 3.76 -15.22
C ARG A 168 27.73 3.67 -16.74
N GLU A 169 28.83 3.53 -17.46
CA GLU A 169 28.81 3.54 -18.92
C GLU A 169 28.25 2.22 -19.48
N LYS A 170 28.55 1.10 -18.82
CA LYS A 170 28.08 -0.23 -19.26
C LYS A 170 26.67 -0.55 -18.80
N SER A 171 26.31 -0.14 -17.60
CA SER A 171 25.11 -0.65 -16.91
C SER A 171 24.19 0.44 -16.37
N GLY A 172 24.57 1.71 -16.53
CA GLY A 172 23.73 2.84 -16.15
C GLY A 172 22.37 2.82 -16.84
N ILE A 173 21.40 3.42 -16.16
CA ILE A 173 20.03 3.53 -16.65
C ILE A 173 19.91 4.81 -17.44
N ARG A 174 19.37 4.71 -18.66
CA ARG A 174 19.31 5.82 -19.60
C ARG A 174 17.95 5.96 -20.25
N TYR A 175 17.51 7.18 -20.49
CA TYR A 175 16.35 7.46 -21.33
C TYR A 175 16.55 8.76 -22.11
N THR A 176 15.79 8.93 -23.19
CA THR A 176 15.76 10.17 -23.95
C THR A 176 14.64 11.05 -23.41
N ASN A 177 14.98 12.24 -22.94
CA ASN A 177 14.02 13.21 -22.42
C ASN A 177 13.19 13.87 -23.54
N GLU A 178 12.21 14.70 -23.16
CA GLU A 178 11.35 15.40 -24.13
C GLU A 178 12.11 16.36 -25.06
N ALA A 179 13.29 16.83 -24.64
CA ALA A 179 14.19 17.66 -25.44
C ALA A 179 15.05 16.85 -26.44
N GLY A 180 14.95 15.51 -26.42
CA GLY A 180 15.76 14.63 -27.26
C GLY A 180 17.16 14.34 -26.72
N GLU A 181 17.46 14.74 -25.49
CA GLU A 181 18.75 14.54 -24.84
C GLU A 181 18.76 13.23 -24.04
N GLU A 182 19.90 12.53 -24.03
CA GLU A 182 20.06 11.33 -23.21
C GLU A 182 20.36 11.73 -21.76
N ALA A 183 19.49 11.31 -20.84
CA ALA A 183 19.74 11.35 -19.41
C ALA A 183 20.29 9.98 -18.96
N LEU A 184 21.36 9.99 -18.16
CA LEU A 184 22.08 8.78 -17.70
C LEU A 184 22.34 8.86 -16.19
N ALA A 185 21.86 7.86 -15.45
CA ALA A 185 22.08 7.71 -14.01
C ALA A 185 22.87 6.43 -13.67
N ASN A 186 23.59 6.47 -12.55
CA ASN A 186 24.24 5.29 -11.96
C ASN A 186 23.18 4.25 -11.61
N LYS A 187 23.45 2.98 -11.91
CA LYS A 187 22.56 1.87 -11.55
C LYS A 187 22.92 1.34 -10.16
N MET A 188 21.97 1.35 -9.25
CA MET A 188 22.08 0.66 -7.96
C MET A 188 21.80 -0.83 -8.17
N TYR A 189 22.74 -1.68 -7.76
CA TYR A 189 22.43 -3.05 -7.40
C TYR A 189 21.74 -3.06 -6.04
N VAL A 190 21.02 -4.13 -5.75
CA VAL A 190 20.34 -4.31 -4.47
C VAL A 190 20.93 -5.51 -3.76
N PRO A 191 21.11 -5.46 -2.43
CA PRO A 191 20.71 -4.38 -1.52
C PRO A 191 21.64 -3.15 -1.60
N PHE A 192 21.07 -1.95 -1.49
CA PHE A 192 21.81 -0.68 -1.37
C PHE A 192 21.34 0.05 -0.12
N LEU A 193 22.20 0.15 0.89
CA LEU A 193 21.90 0.80 2.16
C LEU A 193 22.58 2.16 2.20
N MET A 194 21.87 3.21 2.61
CA MET A 194 22.45 4.55 2.71
C MET A 194 21.91 5.37 3.87
N VAL A 195 22.72 6.33 4.29
CA VAL A 195 22.32 7.46 5.11
C VAL A 195 22.13 8.67 4.20
N TYR A 196 20.95 9.27 4.27
CA TYR A 196 20.54 10.40 3.45
C TYR A 196 20.30 11.64 4.32
N ASN A 197 20.83 12.78 3.90
CA ASN A 197 20.50 14.10 4.45
C ASN A 197 20.58 15.13 3.33
N LYS A 198 19.45 15.71 2.92
CA LYS A 198 19.38 16.61 1.75
C LYS A 198 20.28 17.85 1.87
N ASP A 199 20.55 18.30 3.09
CA ASP A 199 21.30 19.52 3.38
C ASP A 199 22.79 19.26 3.58
N ASN A 200 23.22 17.98 3.53
CA ASN A 200 24.62 17.62 3.64
C ASN A 200 25.43 18.13 2.44
N LYS A 201 26.65 18.60 2.74
CA LYS A 201 27.57 19.16 1.75
C LYS A 201 28.94 18.50 1.87
N ASP A 202 29.62 18.38 0.73
CA ASP A 202 31.02 17.95 0.72
C ASP A 202 31.97 19.01 1.31
N ALA A 203 33.26 18.69 1.39
CA ALA A 203 34.28 19.61 1.89
C ALA A 203 34.42 20.91 1.06
N ASN A 204 33.91 20.93 -0.17
CA ASN A 204 33.92 22.09 -1.06
C ASN A 204 32.60 22.88 -1.01
N GLY A 205 31.62 22.45 -0.20
CA GLY A 205 30.31 23.07 -0.07
C GLY A 205 29.31 22.67 -1.17
N ASN A 206 29.61 21.68 -2.00
CA ASN A 206 28.67 21.15 -2.99
C ASN A 206 27.64 20.23 -2.34
N PRO A 207 26.40 20.12 -2.87
CA PRO A 207 25.42 19.16 -2.39
C PRO A 207 25.97 17.72 -2.43
N ALA A 208 25.94 17.04 -1.29
CA ALA A 208 26.37 15.65 -1.16
C ALA A 208 25.41 14.88 -0.25
N PRO A 209 24.14 14.74 -0.64
CA PRO A 209 23.10 14.28 0.27
C PRO A 209 23.23 12.82 0.73
N ILE A 210 23.93 11.97 -0.03
CA ILE A 210 24.35 10.66 0.48
C ILE A 210 25.53 10.88 1.42
N VAL A 211 25.26 10.75 2.72
CA VAL A 211 26.23 10.95 3.79
C VAL A 211 27.18 9.77 3.88
N ALA A 212 26.61 8.56 3.80
CA ALA A 212 27.34 7.31 3.78
C ALA A 212 26.47 6.24 3.09
N GLN A 213 27.11 5.23 2.51
CA GLN A 213 26.42 4.18 1.75
C GLN A 213 27.21 2.86 1.77
N TYR A 214 26.49 1.76 1.58
CA TYR A 214 27.03 0.42 1.47
C TYR A 214 26.28 -0.36 0.39
N GLU A 215 27.03 -0.96 -0.53
CA GLU A 215 26.50 -1.76 -1.63
C GLU A 215 27.44 -2.94 -1.87
N GLU A 216 26.93 -4.14 -1.64
CA GLU A 216 27.63 -5.40 -1.91
C GLU A 216 26.59 -6.51 -2.07
N MET A 217 26.89 -7.50 -2.91
CA MET A 217 25.97 -8.59 -3.23
C MET A 217 26.46 -9.87 -2.57
N PHE A 218 25.65 -10.41 -1.67
CA PHE A 218 25.91 -11.66 -0.96
C PHE A 218 24.88 -12.72 -1.34
N VAL A 219 25.27 -13.98 -1.30
CA VAL A 219 24.41 -15.16 -1.44
C VAL A 219 24.46 -15.92 -0.12
N TRP A 220 23.30 -16.24 0.47
CA TRP A 220 23.25 -16.81 1.81
C TRP A 220 24.08 -18.09 1.94
N GLU A 221 23.87 -19.03 1.02
CA GLU A 221 24.53 -20.34 1.04
C GLU A 221 26.05 -20.26 0.85
N ASP A 222 26.54 -19.29 0.08
CA ASP A 222 27.96 -19.15 -0.23
C ASP A 222 28.70 -18.30 0.83
N ASP A 223 28.07 -17.20 1.25
CA ASP A 223 28.71 -16.15 2.03
C ASP A 223 28.40 -16.23 3.52
N PHE A 224 27.29 -16.86 3.93
CA PHE A 224 26.88 -16.95 5.34
C PHE A 224 26.84 -18.37 5.87
N GLN A 225 27.14 -19.38 5.05
CA GLN A 225 27.17 -20.78 5.49
C GLN A 225 28.54 -21.44 5.31
N THR A 226 28.80 -22.44 6.13
CA THR A 226 29.91 -23.40 6.01
C THR A 226 29.34 -24.81 6.14
N ASP A 227 29.59 -25.67 5.14
CA ASP A 227 29.03 -27.02 5.03
C ASP A 227 27.48 -27.05 5.15
N GLY A 228 26.81 -26.04 4.59
CA GLY A 228 25.34 -25.92 4.57
C GLY A 228 24.71 -25.55 5.92
N LYS A 229 25.49 -24.99 6.84
CA LYS A 229 25.02 -24.45 8.11
C LYS A 229 25.47 -23.02 8.28
N ASP A 230 24.63 -22.21 8.91
CA ASP A 230 24.95 -20.81 9.20
C ASP A 230 26.26 -20.70 9.98
N ASP A 231 27.13 -19.82 9.50
CA ASP A 231 28.47 -19.57 10.02
C ASP A 231 28.49 -18.19 10.69
N GLU A 232 28.43 -18.21 12.03
CA GLU A 232 28.40 -17.00 12.86
C GLU A 232 29.61 -16.09 12.65
N GLU A 233 30.79 -16.65 12.31
CA GLU A 233 31.98 -15.82 12.06
C GLU A 233 31.83 -15.02 10.76
N LYS A 234 31.28 -15.64 9.70
CA LYS A 234 30.99 -14.96 8.44
C LYS A 234 29.88 -13.92 8.59
N ILE A 235 28.81 -14.27 9.31
CA ILE A 235 27.70 -13.35 9.60
C ILE A 235 28.21 -12.13 10.37
N GLU A 236 28.99 -12.32 11.42
CA GLU A 236 29.57 -11.24 12.20
C GLU A 236 30.65 -10.46 11.42
N ALA A 237 31.36 -11.11 10.49
CA ALA A 237 32.26 -10.41 9.57
C ALA A 237 31.50 -9.40 8.69
N TYR A 238 30.34 -9.79 8.15
CA TYR A 238 29.45 -8.86 7.43
C TYR A 238 28.91 -7.76 8.33
N ARG A 239 28.40 -8.09 9.53
CA ARG A 239 27.91 -7.05 10.47
C ARG A 239 28.98 -5.99 10.73
N ARG A 240 30.25 -6.40 10.85
CA ARG A 240 31.39 -5.49 11.01
C ARG A 240 31.63 -4.58 9.80
N THR A 241 31.31 -4.98 8.57
CA THR A 241 31.45 -4.10 7.40
C THR A 241 30.41 -2.99 7.36
N ILE A 242 29.21 -3.24 7.90
CA ILE A 242 28.11 -2.26 7.90
C ILE A 242 28.06 -1.37 9.14
N ARG A 243 28.60 -1.80 10.29
CA ARG A 243 28.67 -0.99 11.53
C ARG A 243 29.22 0.43 11.32
N PRO A 244 30.29 0.66 10.52
CA PRO A 244 30.80 2.01 10.25
C PRO A 244 29.75 2.98 9.68
N LEU A 245 28.74 2.48 8.94
CA LEU A 245 27.62 3.30 8.44
C LEU A 245 26.81 3.88 9.61
N PHE A 246 26.56 3.07 10.63
CA PHE A 246 25.81 3.44 11.83
C PHE A 246 26.67 4.28 12.78
N ASP A 247 27.96 3.95 12.95
CA ASP A 247 28.90 4.74 13.74
C ASP A 247 28.93 6.21 13.27
N TYR A 248 28.89 6.44 11.95
CA TYR A 248 28.96 7.77 11.37
C TYR A 248 27.82 8.69 11.84
N ILE A 249 26.62 8.14 12.00
CA ILE A 249 25.42 8.88 12.40
C ILE A 249 25.16 8.80 13.91
N SER A 250 26.04 8.16 14.67
CA SER A 250 25.79 7.88 16.07
C SER A 250 26.42 8.91 16.99
N LYS A 251 25.70 9.20 18.07
CA LYS A 251 26.20 9.94 19.23
C LYS A 251 26.02 9.07 20.45
N ASP A 252 27.10 8.88 21.21
CA ASP A 252 27.11 8.02 22.40
C ASP A 252 26.60 6.58 22.12
N GLY A 253 26.87 6.07 20.91
CA GLY A 253 26.43 4.73 20.46
C GLY A 253 24.98 4.64 19.97
N VAL A 254 24.27 5.77 19.86
CA VAL A 254 22.89 5.81 19.37
C VAL A 254 22.80 6.60 18.07
N ALA A 255 22.26 5.97 17.02
CA ALA A 255 22.03 6.61 15.73
C ALA A 255 21.08 7.80 15.86
N GLN A 256 21.49 8.95 15.32
CA GLN A 256 20.71 10.18 15.28
C GLN A 256 19.99 10.24 13.93
N LEU A 257 18.79 9.66 13.86
CA LEU A 257 17.95 9.65 12.68
C LEU A 257 16.64 10.37 12.96
N ASP A 258 16.18 11.11 11.97
CA ASP A 258 14.86 11.72 11.94
C ASP A 258 13.81 10.69 11.49
N TYR A 259 12.55 10.96 11.82
CA TYR A 259 11.42 10.10 11.51
C TYR A 259 10.32 10.91 10.83
N MET A 260 10.08 10.62 9.56
CA MET A 260 8.90 11.05 8.83
C MET A 260 7.73 10.14 9.18
N THR A 261 6.74 10.68 9.89
CA THR A 261 5.49 9.99 10.20
C THR A 261 4.60 9.91 8.95
N ASP A 262 3.60 9.02 8.96
CA ASP A 262 2.59 9.04 7.89
C ASP A 262 1.84 10.38 7.86
N PHE A 263 1.54 10.96 9.03
CA PHE A 263 0.90 12.26 9.09
C PHE A 263 1.73 13.37 8.43
N ASP A 264 3.05 13.36 8.57
CA ASP A 264 3.94 14.35 7.92
C ASP A 264 3.84 14.23 6.40
N TYR A 265 3.84 13.01 5.87
CA TYR A 265 3.61 12.76 4.44
C TYR A 265 2.22 13.22 4.00
N PHE A 266 1.16 12.76 4.66
CA PHE A 266 -0.22 13.06 4.28
C PHE A 266 -0.49 14.56 4.35
N SER A 267 -0.18 15.22 5.47
CA SER A 267 -0.40 16.65 5.63
C SER A 267 0.38 17.47 4.58
N THR A 268 1.64 17.14 4.33
CA THR A 268 2.45 17.82 3.30
C THR A 268 1.89 17.61 1.90
N ALA A 269 1.70 16.37 1.47
CA ALA A 269 1.28 16.05 0.11
C ALA A 269 -0.14 16.55 -0.20
N TYR A 270 -1.07 16.37 0.74
CA TYR A 270 -2.47 16.76 0.55
C TYR A 270 -2.65 18.28 0.59
N ASN A 271 -2.01 18.98 1.54
CA ASN A 271 -2.07 20.45 1.60
C ASN A 271 -1.40 21.08 0.38
N ALA A 272 -0.23 20.58 -0.04
CA ALA A 272 0.48 21.08 -1.20
C ALA A 272 -0.36 20.95 -2.49
N LYS A 273 -1.01 19.81 -2.70
CA LYS A 273 -1.90 19.63 -3.87
C LYS A 273 -3.17 20.48 -3.75
N ALA A 274 -3.69 20.71 -2.54
CA ALA A 274 -4.85 21.57 -2.29
C ALA A 274 -4.56 23.06 -2.47
N GLY A 275 -3.32 23.50 -2.24
CA GLY A 275 -3.00 24.93 -2.18
C GLY A 275 -3.61 25.63 -0.96
N THR A 276 -4.09 24.86 0.03
CA THR A 276 -4.68 25.31 1.29
C THR A 276 -4.47 24.24 2.36
N THR A 277 -4.59 24.62 3.63
CA THR A 277 -4.57 23.67 4.75
C THR A 277 -5.87 22.86 4.76
N ILE A 278 -5.75 21.55 4.56
CA ILE A 278 -6.85 20.57 4.70
C ILE A 278 -6.58 19.57 5.85
N LEU A 279 -5.31 19.36 6.19
CA LEU A 279 -4.85 18.56 7.32
C LEU A 279 -3.94 19.39 8.22
N ASP A 280 -4.17 19.34 9.54
CA ASP A 280 -3.35 20.01 10.55
C ASP A 280 -3.26 19.19 11.85
N GLU A 281 -2.52 19.70 12.85
CA GLU A 281 -2.29 18.99 14.11
C GLU A 281 -3.56 18.55 14.86
N SER A 282 -4.72 19.18 14.61
CA SER A 282 -6.00 18.77 15.19
C SER A 282 -6.52 17.44 14.63
N ASP A 283 -6.02 17.02 13.47
CA ASP A 283 -6.39 15.74 12.85
C ASP A 283 -5.64 14.56 13.50
N LYS A 284 -4.66 14.80 14.39
CA LYS A 284 -3.97 13.74 15.15
C LYS A 284 -4.86 13.12 16.26
N PRO A 285 -4.55 11.90 16.74
CA PRO A 285 -3.61 10.94 16.14
C PRO A 285 -4.06 10.54 14.74
N TRP A 286 -3.13 10.03 13.95
CA TRP A 286 -3.36 9.64 12.55
C TRP A 286 -3.29 8.12 12.44
N VAL A 287 -4.25 7.52 11.74
CA VAL A 287 -4.37 6.05 11.61
C VAL A 287 -4.34 5.57 10.15
N ILE A 288 -4.03 6.46 9.20
CA ILE A 288 -4.00 6.09 7.77
C ILE A 288 -2.55 5.89 7.32
N GLU A 289 -2.24 4.71 6.81
CA GLU A 289 -0.90 4.33 6.38
C GLU A 289 -0.90 4.06 4.88
N THR A 290 0.13 4.51 4.17
CA THR A 290 0.24 4.19 2.74
C THR A 290 0.76 2.77 2.56
N ALA A 291 0.13 1.99 1.67
CA ALA A 291 0.61 0.68 1.24
C ALA A 291 1.08 0.74 -0.22
N SER A 292 2.21 0.11 -0.51
CA SER A 292 2.63 -0.17 -1.89
C SER A 292 1.66 -1.15 -2.57
N TYR A 293 1.79 -1.34 -3.88
CA TYR A 293 1.00 -2.35 -4.59
C TYR A 293 1.24 -3.76 -4.02
N VAL A 294 2.50 -4.11 -3.74
CA VAL A 294 2.87 -5.42 -3.21
C VAL A 294 2.24 -5.62 -1.84
N GLU A 295 2.42 -4.67 -0.92
CA GLU A 295 1.79 -4.73 0.41
C GLU A 295 0.27 -4.83 0.31
N THR A 296 -0.36 -4.02 -0.54
CA THR A 296 -1.81 -4.06 -0.77
C THR A 296 -2.26 -5.46 -1.18
N THR A 297 -1.59 -6.10 -2.15
CA THR A 297 -1.94 -7.46 -2.57
C THR A 297 -1.70 -8.51 -1.49
N ARG A 298 -0.70 -8.32 -0.62
CA ARG A 298 -0.43 -9.22 0.50
C ARG A 298 -1.45 -9.09 1.61
N ILE A 299 -1.86 -7.86 1.93
CA ILE A 299 -2.96 -7.62 2.87
C ILE A 299 -4.24 -8.26 2.33
N LEU A 300 -4.54 -8.09 1.04
CA LEU A 300 -5.71 -8.71 0.41
C LEU A 300 -5.64 -10.25 0.34
N ASP A 301 -4.45 -10.85 0.32
CA ASP A 301 -4.26 -12.31 0.40
C ASP A 301 -4.25 -12.84 1.85
N SER A 302 -4.11 -11.95 2.85
CA SER A 302 -3.96 -12.33 4.25
C SER A 302 -5.31 -12.58 4.94
N GLU A 303 -5.29 -13.43 5.96
CA GLU A 303 -6.43 -13.61 6.86
C GLU A 303 -6.68 -12.31 7.64
N GLY A 304 -7.93 -12.03 7.96
CA GLY A 304 -8.31 -10.87 8.77
C GLY A 304 -9.28 -9.92 8.09
N THR A 305 -9.68 -8.90 8.84
CA THR A 305 -10.58 -7.84 8.39
C THR A 305 -9.88 -6.49 8.41
N TYR A 306 -9.74 -5.89 7.23
CA TYR A 306 -8.93 -4.71 6.99
C TYR A 306 -9.79 -3.54 6.48
N VAL A 307 -9.40 -2.32 6.83
CA VAL A 307 -10.02 -1.10 6.28
C VAL A 307 -9.09 -0.49 5.25
N PHE A 308 -9.63 -0.17 4.09
CA PHE A 308 -8.90 0.45 3.00
C PHE A 308 -9.50 1.78 2.57
N ILE A 309 -8.65 2.66 2.07
CA ILE A 309 -9.03 3.78 1.20
C ILE A 309 -8.17 3.76 -0.06
N PHE A 310 -8.80 3.54 -1.22
CA PHE A 310 -8.11 3.74 -2.50
C PHE A 310 -8.27 5.20 -2.93
N GLY A 311 -7.15 5.85 -3.22
CA GLY A 311 -7.10 7.27 -3.53
C GLY A 311 -5.76 7.90 -3.14
N GLY A 312 -5.53 9.13 -3.57
CA GLY A 312 -4.27 9.82 -3.29
C GLY A 312 -4.41 11.34 -3.31
N PRO A 313 -3.35 12.08 -2.94
CA PRO A 313 -3.34 13.54 -2.83
C PRO A 313 -3.67 14.26 -4.14
N TRP A 314 -3.45 13.61 -5.28
CA TRP A 314 -3.78 14.14 -6.60
C TRP A 314 -5.29 14.28 -6.83
N CYS A 315 -6.13 13.48 -6.15
CA CYS A 315 -7.58 13.50 -6.34
C CYS A 315 -8.21 14.57 -5.44
N GLY A 316 -8.95 15.53 -6.03
CA GLY A 316 -9.72 16.52 -5.27
C GLY A 316 -10.74 15.88 -4.33
N ASN A 317 -11.36 14.77 -4.75
CA ASN A 317 -12.36 14.09 -3.96
C ASN A 317 -11.76 13.33 -2.78
N THR A 318 -10.58 12.70 -2.95
CA THR A 318 -9.89 12.03 -1.84
C THR A 318 -9.44 13.05 -0.80
N ARG A 319 -8.85 14.16 -1.25
CA ARG A 319 -8.50 15.29 -0.39
C ARG A 319 -9.68 15.84 0.41
N ALA A 320 -10.87 15.86 -0.20
CA ALA A 320 -12.08 16.36 0.45
C ALA A 320 -12.50 15.54 1.68
N VAL A 321 -12.22 14.24 1.70
CA VAL A 321 -12.81 13.33 2.69
C VAL A 321 -11.81 12.65 3.63
N ILE A 322 -10.52 12.65 3.30
CA ILE A 322 -9.49 11.88 4.03
C ILE A 322 -9.50 12.19 5.54
N LYS A 323 -9.74 13.45 5.92
CA LYS A 323 -9.80 13.87 7.32
C LYS A 323 -10.97 13.22 8.08
N TYR A 324 -12.12 13.06 7.43
CA TYR A 324 -13.30 12.43 8.02
C TYR A 324 -13.14 10.92 8.12
N VAL A 325 -12.45 10.30 7.15
CA VAL A 325 -12.09 8.87 7.24
C VAL A 325 -11.22 8.63 8.48
N ASN A 326 -10.19 9.45 8.69
CA ASN A 326 -9.33 9.37 9.89
C ASN A 326 -10.11 9.64 11.19
N GLU A 327 -10.96 10.69 11.22
CA GLU A 327 -11.80 11.01 12.38
C GLU A 327 -12.72 9.85 12.77
N TYR A 328 -13.40 9.25 11.79
CA TYR A 328 -14.35 8.18 12.03
C TYR A 328 -13.66 6.84 12.30
N ALA A 329 -12.50 6.57 11.69
CA ALA A 329 -11.70 5.41 12.05
C ALA A 329 -11.35 5.44 13.55
N LYS A 330 -10.87 6.59 14.05
CA LYS A 330 -10.62 6.79 15.48
C LYS A 330 -11.88 6.63 16.35
N LYS A 331 -13.01 7.19 15.92
CA LYS A 331 -14.30 7.07 16.64
C LYS A 331 -14.71 5.61 16.87
N TYR A 332 -14.36 4.71 15.94
CA TYR A 332 -14.68 3.29 15.99
C TYR A 332 -13.51 2.43 16.47
N ASN A 333 -12.44 3.04 16.99
CA ASN A 333 -11.20 2.37 17.42
C ASN A 333 -10.56 1.51 16.31
N ILE A 334 -10.62 1.95 15.05
CA ILE A 334 -9.88 1.33 13.96
C ILE A 334 -8.43 1.84 14.04
N ASP A 335 -7.51 0.91 14.28
CA ASP A 335 -6.09 1.22 14.52
C ASP A 335 -5.33 1.59 13.24
N THR A 336 -5.71 0.97 12.11
CA THR A 336 -5.06 1.19 10.81
C THR A 336 -6.08 1.23 9.67
N VAL A 337 -5.94 2.22 8.79
CA VAL A 337 -6.62 2.29 7.49
C VAL A 337 -5.55 2.31 6.40
N TYR A 338 -5.53 1.28 5.55
CA TYR A 338 -4.57 1.15 4.47
C TYR A 338 -4.96 2.02 3.28
N ASN A 339 -4.10 2.97 2.94
CA ASN A 339 -4.23 3.82 1.77
C ASN A 339 -3.42 3.28 0.60
N TYR A 340 -4.10 2.92 -0.48
CA TYR A 340 -3.46 2.60 -1.75
C TYR A 340 -3.66 3.74 -2.75
N ASP A 341 -2.57 4.45 -3.08
CA ASP A 341 -2.60 5.45 -4.15
C ASP A 341 -2.57 4.76 -5.51
N THR A 342 -3.64 4.94 -6.28
CA THR A 342 -3.75 4.35 -7.62
C THR A 342 -2.93 5.10 -8.67
N ARG A 343 -2.26 6.21 -8.32
CA ARG A 343 -1.26 6.86 -9.17
C ARG A 343 0.13 6.38 -8.81
N PHE A 344 0.85 5.96 -9.84
CA PHE A 344 2.16 5.39 -9.72
C PHE A 344 3.27 6.45 -9.68
N ASP A 345 3.08 7.54 -10.43
CA ASP A 345 3.92 8.73 -10.38
C ASP A 345 3.07 9.95 -9.98
N ASN A 346 3.70 10.98 -9.44
CA ASN A 346 3.04 12.21 -9.01
C ASN A 346 2.46 13.04 -10.20
N SER A 347 2.35 12.47 -11.40
CA SER A 347 2.04 13.20 -12.63
C SER A 347 1.08 12.50 -13.60
N LYS A 348 1.47 11.38 -14.23
CA LYS A 348 0.93 10.96 -15.55
C LYS A 348 0.20 9.62 -15.54
N TYR A 349 0.53 8.70 -14.66
CA TYR A 349 0.15 7.30 -14.77
C TYR A 349 -0.74 6.86 -13.61
N ASN A 350 -2.04 6.84 -13.89
CA ASN A 350 -3.03 6.23 -13.02
C ASN A 350 -3.22 4.77 -13.45
N LEU A 351 -3.08 3.84 -12.51
CA LEU A 351 -3.30 2.41 -12.75
C LEU A 351 -4.77 2.12 -13.13
N ARG A 352 -5.67 3.06 -12.80
CA ARG A 352 -7.09 3.02 -13.16
C ARG A 352 -7.41 3.63 -14.53
N ASP A 353 -6.48 3.63 -15.46
CA ASP A 353 -6.70 4.04 -16.86
C ASP A 353 -6.21 2.95 -17.81
N SER A 354 -6.99 2.64 -18.86
CA SER A 354 -6.66 1.54 -19.79
C SER A 354 -5.46 1.84 -20.68
N ASN A 355 -5.13 3.12 -20.89
CA ASN A 355 -3.99 3.55 -21.70
C ASN A 355 -2.71 3.61 -20.85
N ASN A 356 -2.48 2.57 -20.06
CA ASN A 356 -1.33 2.45 -19.17
C ASN A 356 -0.75 1.03 -19.29
N PRO A 357 0.57 0.91 -19.52
CA PRO A 357 1.27 -0.38 -19.52
C PRO A 357 1.08 -1.22 -18.25
N PHE A 358 0.85 -0.54 -17.12
CA PHE A 358 0.57 -1.18 -15.83
C PHE A 358 -0.92 -1.30 -15.51
N ALA A 359 -1.82 -1.11 -16.48
CA ALA A 359 -3.25 -1.33 -16.27
C ALA A 359 -3.55 -2.75 -15.75
N TYR A 360 -2.71 -3.74 -16.10
CA TYR A 360 -2.83 -5.11 -15.58
C TYR A 360 -2.75 -5.19 -14.04
N LEU A 361 -1.96 -4.33 -13.37
CA LEU A 361 -1.85 -4.34 -11.91
C LEU A 361 -3.21 -4.07 -11.27
N TYR A 362 -3.92 -3.07 -11.79
CA TYR A 362 -5.25 -2.75 -11.31
C TYR A 362 -6.27 -3.82 -11.71
N VAL A 363 -6.28 -4.20 -12.99
CA VAL A 363 -7.29 -5.14 -13.52
C VAL A 363 -7.17 -6.51 -12.85
N ASP A 364 -5.96 -7.04 -12.69
CA ASP A 364 -5.72 -8.33 -12.03
C ASP A 364 -6.09 -8.27 -10.55
N MET A 365 -5.72 -7.20 -9.85
CA MET A 365 -6.10 -7.00 -8.44
C MET A 365 -7.62 -6.99 -8.28
N VAL A 366 -8.34 -6.20 -9.08
CA VAL A 366 -9.80 -6.14 -8.96
C VAL A 366 -10.46 -7.47 -9.28
N ARG A 367 -10.01 -8.16 -10.34
CA ARG A 367 -10.58 -9.46 -10.71
C ARG A 367 -10.30 -10.55 -9.68
N LYS A 368 -9.11 -10.55 -9.08
CA LYS A 368 -8.72 -11.55 -8.08
C LYS A 368 -9.41 -11.31 -6.74
N TYR A 369 -9.34 -10.07 -6.24
CA TYR A 369 -9.70 -9.78 -4.85
C TYR A 369 -11.09 -9.21 -4.66
N PHE A 370 -11.75 -8.69 -5.71
CA PHE A 370 -13.08 -8.09 -5.59
C PHE A 370 -14.09 -8.74 -6.56
N PRO A 371 -14.33 -10.06 -6.43
CA PRO A 371 -15.34 -10.73 -7.23
C PRO A 371 -16.70 -10.09 -7.00
N GLY A 372 -17.41 -9.78 -8.09
CA GLY A 372 -18.76 -9.21 -8.01
C GLY A 372 -18.84 -7.73 -7.61
N ILE A 373 -17.71 -7.01 -7.57
CA ILE A 373 -17.69 -5.60 -7.19
C ILE A 373 -18.65 -4.75 -8.04
N ILE A 374 -19.43 -3.91 -7.36
CA ILE A 374 -20.33 -2.95 -7.99
C ILE A 374 -19.72 -1.57 -7.81
N THR A 375 -19.58 -0.84 -8.92
CA THR A 375 -19.05 0.55 -8.94
C THR A 375 -20.01 1.45 -9.73
N GLU A 376 -19.88 2.77 -9.60
CA GLU A 376 -20.66 3.70 -10.44
C GLU A 376 -20.39 3.48 -11.95
N THR A 377 -19.23 2.92 -12.30
CA THR A 377 -18.87 2.62 -13.69
C THR A 377 -19.30 1.21 -14.07
N PRO A 378 -20.17 1.04 -15.08
CA PRO A 378 -20.55 -0.28 -15.54
C PRO A 378 -19.35 -0.96 -16.26
N LEU A 379 -19.30 -2.29 -16.26
CA LEU A 379 -18.12 -3.06 -16.70
C LEU A 379 -17.71 -2.75 -18.15
N GLU A 380 -18.65 -2.37 -19.02
CA GLU A 380 -18.36 -2.00 -20.40
C GLU A 380 -17.49 -0.74 -20.52
N LYS A 381 -17.43 0.07 -19.45
CA LYS A 381 -16.54 1.24 -19.34
C LYS A 381 -15.39 1.01 -18.35
N GLY A 382 -15.16 -0.25 -17.99
CA GLY A 382 -14.09 -0.68 -17.10
C GLY A 382 -12.69 -0.44 -17.65
N ILE A 383 -11.70 -0.77 -16.82
CA ILE A 383 -10.29 -0.69 -17.16
C ILE A 383 -9.88 -1.96 -17.87
N ARG A 384 -9.04 -1.80 -18.90
CA ARG A 384 -8.71 -2.86 -19.85
C ARG A 384 -7.21 -2.93 -20.06
N TYR A 385 -6.69 -4.13 -20.27
CA TYR A 385 -5.37 -4.36 -20.85
C TYR A 385 -5.41 -5.59 -21.76
N THR A 386 -4.43 -5.73 -22.64
CA THR A 386 -4.26 -6.91 -23.50
C THR A 386 -3.18 -7.80 -22.89
N ASN A 387 -3.51 -9.07 -22.61
CA ASN A 387 -2.55 -10.03 -22.07
C ASN A 387 -1.58 -10.56 -23.15
N GLU A 388 -0.60 -11.38 -22.74
CA GLU A 388 0.39 -11.97 -23.66
C GLU A 388 -0.22 -12.86 -24.75
N ALA A 389 -1.41 -13.42 -24.51
CA ALA A 389 -2.17 -14.21 -25.48
C ALA A 389 -2.96 -13.36 -26.49
N GLY A 390 -2.92 -12.02 -26.36
CA GLY A 390 -3.68 -11.10 -27.21
C GLY A 390 -5.14 -10.94 -26.80
N GLU A 391 -5.54 -11.44 -25.62
CA GLU A 391 -6.90 -11.34 -25.11
C GLU A 391 -7.07 -10.03 -24.32
N GLU A 392 -8.21 -9.37 -24.52
CA GLU A 392 -8.57 -8.20 -23.73
C GLU A 392 -9.15 -8.64 -22.39
N ILE A 393 -8.54 -8.17 -21.31
CA ILE A 393 -8.97 -8.42 -19.94
C ILE A 393 -9.55 -7.13 -19.37
N VAL A 394 -10.73 -7.21 -18.75
CA VAL A 394 -11.48 -6.05 -18.23
C VAL A 394 -11.87 -6.22 -16.76
N ALA A 395 -11.84 -5.12 -16.01
CA ALA A 395 -12.34 -5.02 -14.64
C ALA A 395 -13.12 -3.73 -14.41
N ASN A 396 -14.03 -3.72 -13.42
CA ASN A 396 -14.75 -2.51 -13.01
C ASN A 396 -13.79 -1.39 -12.59
N LYS A 397 -14.14 -0.14 -12.87
CA LYS A 397 -13.37 1.06 -12.48
C LYS A 397 -13.91 1.63 -11.17
N LEU A 398 -13.11 1.51 -10.11
CA LEU A 398 -13.33 2.16 -8.82
C LEU A 398 -13.13 3.67 -8.97
N TRP A 399 -14.09 4.47 -8.54
CA TRP A 399 -13.89 5.90 -8.33
C TRP A 399 -13.21 6.14 -7.00
N VAL A 400 -12.26 7.07 -6.97
CA VAL A 400 -11.57 7.44 -5.74
C VAL A 400 -12.13 8.77 -5.22
N PRO A 401 -12.35 8.92 -3.90
CA PRO A 401 -12.02 7.98 -2.83
C PRO A 401 -12.96 6.76 -2.82
N TYR A 402 -12.36 5.58 -2.62
CA TYR A 402 -13.09 4.33 -2.43
C TYR A 402 -12.72 3.77 -1.05
N VAL A 403 -13.62 3.93 -0.07
CA VAL A 403 -13.39 3.45 1.30
C VAL A 403 -14.14 2.14 1.48
N PHE A 404 -13.50 1.09 1.99
CA PHE A 404 -14.16 -0.21 2.15
C PHE A 404 -13.57 -1.02 3.29
N VAL A 405 -14.37 -1.97 3.77
CA VAL A 405 -13.96 -3.02 4.72
C VAL A 405 -13.81 -4.31 3.93
N TYR A 406 -12.68 -4.97 4.09
CA TYR A 406 -12.28 -6.17 3.35
C TYR A 406 -12.04 -7.34 4.28
N ASN A 407 -12.59 -8.51 3.96
CA ASN A 407 -12.22 -9.79 4.56
C ASN A 407 -12.32 -10.86 3.47
N LYS A 408 -11.20 -11.50 3.12
CA LYS A 408 -11.14 -12.44 1.99
C LYS A 408 -12.03 -13.68 2.18
N ASP A 409 -12.32 -14.05 3.43
CA ASP A 409 -13.08 -15.24 3.81
C ASP A 409 -14.57 -14.96 3.93
N ASN A 410 -15.00 -13.69 3.79
CA ASN A 410 -16.40 -13.34 3.78
C ASN A 410 -17.11 -13.93 2.55
N LYS A 411 -18.32 -14.43 2.80
CA LYS A 411 -19.17 -15.09 1.81
C LYS A 411 -20.56 -14.49 1.82
N ASP A 412 -21.18 -14.46 0.65
CA ASP A 412 -22.59 -14.10 0.51
C ASP A 412 -23.51 -15.17 1.13
N ALA A 413 -24.82 -14.89 1.15
CA ALA A 413 -25.83 -15.83 1.66
C ALA A 413 -25.90 -17.16 0.88
N SER A 414 -25.31 -17.23 -0.32
CA SER A 414 -25.23 -18.43 -1.16
C SER A 414 -23.89 -19.18 -0.99
N GLY A 415 -22.98 -18.68 -0.14
CA GLY A 415 -21.65 -19.24 0.08
C GLY A 415 -20.60 -18.86 -0.97
N ASN A 416 -20.91 -17.94 -1.88
CA ASN A 416 -19.92 -17.43 -2.84
C ASN A 416 -19.00 -16.40 -2.17
N PRO A 417 -17.74 -16.26 -2.61
CA PRO A 417 -16.86 -15.21 -2.12
C PRO A 417 -17.46 -13.81 -2.31
N ASP A 418 -17.54 -13.04 -1.23
CA ASP A 418 -18.04 -11.65 -1.21
C ASP A 418 -17.18 -10.81 -0.26
N PRO A 419 -15.91 -10.56 -0.60
CA PRO A 419 -14.93 -10.13 0.39
C PRO A 419 -15.06 -8.65 0.81
N ILE A 420 -15.92 -7.86 0.16
CA ILE A 420 -16.19 -6.48 0.54
C ILE A 420 -17.42 -6.45 1.45
N LEU A 421 -17.20 -6.24 2.75
CA LEU A 421 -18.28 -6.18 3.75
C LEU A 421 -19.15 -4.93 3.60
N GLY A 422 -18.53 -3.85 3.10
CA GLY A 422 -19.18 -2.58 2.84
C GLY A 422 -18.22 -1.61 2.15
N GLN A 423 -18.77 -0.60 1.49
CA GLN A 423 -18.00 0.37 0.73
C GLN A 423 -18.67 1.75 0.67
N ILE A 424 -17.87 2.78 0.43
CA ILE A 424 -18.29 4.16 0.19
C ILE A 424 -17.62 4.63 -1.11
N GLU A 425 -18.43 4.94 -2.11
CA GLU A 425 -18.03 5.54 -3.38
C GLU A 425 -18.80 6.86 -3.57
N LEU A 426 -18.59 7.81 -2.64
CA LEU A 426 -19.23 9.13 -2.67
C LEU A 426 -18.19 10.20 -3.03
N MET A 427 -18.48 10.96 -4.08
CA MET A 427 -17.58 12.00 -4.61
C MET A 427 -18.04 13.39 -4.20
N TYR A 428 -17.26 14.03 -3.34
CA TYR A 428 -17.47 15.41 -2.90
C TYR A 428 -16.21 16.25 -3.15
N THR A 429 -16.37 17.57 -3.21
CA THR A 429 -15.24 18.50 -3.30
C THR A 429 -14.96 19.08 -1.91
N TRP A 430 -13.78 19.65 -1.73
CA TRP A 430 -13.43 20.33 -0.47
C TRP A 430 -14.50 21.36 -0.08
N ASP A 431 -14.98 22.16 -1.03
CA ASP A 431 -15.94 23.23 -0.74
C ASP A 431 -17.33 22.72 -0.35
N ASN A 432 -17.77 21.59 -0.96
CA ASN A 432 -19.15 21.13 -0.81
C ASN A 432 -19.35 20.09 0.29
N ILE A 433 -18.26 19.57 0.88
CA ILE A 433 -18.31 18.60 1.97
C ILE A 433 -18.22 19.26 3.35
N GLN A 434 -18.07 20.58 3.41
CA GLN A 434 -17.94 21.28 4.69
C GLN A 434 -19.25 21.23 5.50
N PRO A 435 -19.20 21.16 6.84
CA PRO A 435 -20.40 21.11 7.69
C PRO A 435 -21.35 22.31 7.50
N ASP A 436 -20.82 23.44 7.05
CA ASP A 436 -21.55 24.68 6.85
C ASP A 436 -21.95 24.97 5.40
N TYR A 437 -21.52 24.13 4.45
CA TYR A 437 -21.94 24.21 3.05
C TYR A 437 -23.46 24.09 2.92
N VAL A 438 -24.07 24.94 2.10
CA VAL A 438 -25.51 24.90 1.80
C VAL A 438 -25.69 24.36 0.39
N ASP A 439 -26.41 23.24 0.25
CA ASP A 439 -26.65 22.61 -1.04
C ASP A 439 -27.63 23.38 -1.93
N GLU A 440 -27.86 22.89 -3.15
CA GLU A 440 -28.79 23.49 -4.12
C GLU A 440 -30.25 23.55 -3.64
N ASN A 441 -30.60 22.76 -2.62
CA ASN A 441 -31.94 22.72 -2.01
C ASN A 441 -32.03 23.58 -0.74
N GLY A 442 -30.97 24.31 -0.38
CA GLY A 442 -30.92 25.15 0.81
C GLY A 442 -30.63 24.37 2.11
N VAL A 443 -30.20 23.11 2.02
CA VAL A 443 -29.91 22.26 3.19
C VAL A 443 -28.45 22.43 3.59
N LYS A 444 -28.23 22.96 4.79
CA LYS A 444 -26.90 23.12 5.39
C LYS A 444 -26.33 21.76 5.82
N GLY A 445 -25.11 21.46 5.40
CA GLY A 445 -24.34 20.28 5.81
C GLY A 445 -24.84 18.95 5.24
N ALA A 446 -25.69 18.95 4.20
CA ALA A 446 -26.29 17.73 3.67
C ALA A 446 -25.25 16.70 3.20
N ASN A 447 -24.24 17.15 2.47
CA ASN A 447 -23.15 16.30 1.96
C ASN A 447 -22.28 15.77 3.09
N TYR A 448 -21.88 16.64 4.04
CA TYR A 448 -21.12 16.26 5.23
C TYR A 448 -21.85 15.15 5.98
N LYS A 449 -23.12 15.39 6.30
CA LYS A 449 -23.98 14.44 7.01
C LYS A 449 -24.06 13.10 6.27
N THR A 450 -24.36 13.12 4.97
CA THR A 450 -24.45 11.91 4.14
C THR A 450 -23.17 11.10 4.17
N TYR A 451 -22.01 11.75 4.02
CA TYR A 451 -20.72 11.06 4.03
C TYR A 451 -20.40 10.48 5.41
N THR A 452 -20.63 11.25 6.47
CA THR A 452 -20.38 10.80 7.85
C THR A 452 -21.34 9.69 8.29
N GLU A 453 -22.61 9.70 7.86
CA GLU A 453 -23.56 8.62 8.11
C GLU A 453 -23.14 7.34 7.37
N ALA A 454 -22.57 7.47 6.17
CA ALA A 454 -22.01 6.34 5.44
C ALA A 454 -20.78 5.76 6.14
N LEU A 455 -19.88 6.60 6.68
CA LEU A 455 -18.76 6.16 7.52
C LEU A 455 -19.23 5.48 8.80
N ASP A 456 -20.23 6.05 9.48
CA ASP A 456 -20.84 5.44 10.67
C ASP A 456 -21.41 4.06 10.37
N ALA A 457 -22.09 3.90 9.23
CA ALA A 457 -22.63 2.62 8.80
C ALA A 457 -21.52 1.62 8.48
N LEU A 458 -20.52 2.04 7.67
CA LEU A 458 -19.40 1.18 7.27
C LEU A 458 -18.58 0.70 8.46
N PHE A 459 -18.16 1.62 9.33
CA PHE A 459 -17.36 1.30 10.51
C PHE A 459 -18.20 0.76 11.68
N SER A 460 -19.54 0.71 11.58
CA SER A 460 -20.35 -0.06 12.54
C SER A 460 -20.38 -1.55 12.26
N LEU A 461 -19.93 -2.00 11.09
CA LEU A 461 -19.75 -3.43 10.78
C LEU A 461 -18.71 -4.11 11.71
N VAL A 462 -18.00 -3.30 12.50
CA VAL A 462 -16.92 -3.64 13.45
C VAL A 462 -17.44 -4.15 14.81
N LYS A 463 -18.77 -4.21 15.05
CA LYS A 463 -19.35 -4.51 16.38
C LYS A 463 -19.77 -5.95 16.59
#